data_AF-A0A9P1A264-F1
#
_entry.id   AF-A0A9P1A264-F1
#
_cell.length_a   1.000
_cell.length_b   1.000
_cell.length_c   1.000
_cell.angle_alpha   90.00
_cell.angle_beta   90.00
_cell.angle_gamma   90.00
#
_symmetry.space_group_name_H-M   'P 1'
#
loop_
_entity.id
_entity.type
_entity.pdbx_description
1 polymer ?
#
loop_
_entity_poly.entity_id
_entity_poly.type
_entity_poly.pdbx_seq_one_letter_code
_entity_poly.pdbx_strand_id
1 'polypeptide(L)'
;METNTGIPHSNGKRSLEGCITVRETKKHIEKSSRTPGFINHAAISWQESRSKWTEGTSHMSRRILDEPIISWSMTYEELLSTNEPFAERIPLREMVDFLVDIWLDEGLFD
;
A
#
# COMPACT_ATOMS: atom_id res chain seq x y z
N MET A 1 37.66 7.37 -27.44
CA MET A 1 38.11 6.48 -26.36
C MET A 1 36.88 5.92 -25.70
N GLU A 2 36.55 4.68 -26.02
CA GLU A 2 35.32 4.00 -25.58
C GLU A 2 35.67 3.14 -24.37
N THR A 3 35.01 3.35 -23.24
CA THR A 3 35.20 2.51 -22.05
C THR A 3 33.90 1.81 -21.70
N ASN A 4 33.70 0.65 -22.31
CA ASN A 4 32.73 -0.36 -21.90
C ASN A 4 33.13 -0.91 -20.53
N THR A 5 32.36 -0.63 -19.49
CA THR A 5 32.50 -1.29 -18.18
C THR A 5 31.29 -2.18 -17.97
N GLY A 6 31.47 -3.47 -18.25
CA GLY A 6 30.45 -4.51 -18.14
C GLY A 6 30.06 -4.78 -16.68
N ILE A 7 28.77 -4.95 -16.46
CA ILE A 7 28.16 -5.35 -15.18
C ILE A 7 28.34 -6.87 -15.02
N PRO A 8 28.85 -7.39 -13.89
CA PRO A 8 28.81 -8.82 -13.63
C PRO A 8 27.45 -9.22 -13.03
N HIS A 9 26.73 -10.09 -13.73
CA HIS A 9 25.53 -10.77 -13.22
C HIS A 9 25.94 -11.86 -12.22
N SER A 10 25.55 -11.70 -10.95
CA SER A 10 25.70 -12.77 -9.95
C SER A 10 24.45 -13.63 -9.92
N ASN A 11 24.62 -14.90 -10.32
CA ASN A 11 23.62 -15.96 -10.23
C ASN A 11 24.05 -16.96 -9.15
N GLY A 12 23.08 -17.43 -8.37
CA GLY A 12 23.17 -18.61 -7.50
C GLY A 12 23.66 -18.27 -6.10
N LYS A 13 22.98 -18.65 -5.01
CA LYS A 13 22.22 -19.88 -4.79
C LYS A 13 21.18 -19.63 -3.69
N ARG A 14 19.98 -20.19 -3.87
CA ARG A 14 18.99 -20.37 -2.80
C ARG A 14 19.57 -21.36 -1.79
N SER A 15 19.99 -20.90 -0.61
CA SER A 15 20.13 -21.77 0.56
C SER A 15 18.75 -21.85 1.21
N LEU A 16 18.07 -22.97 0.93
CA LEU A 16 16.83 -23.36 1.56
C LEU A 16 17.18 -24.37 2.67
N GLU A 17 17.69 -23.89 3.79
CA GLU A 17 17.94 -24.70 4.98
C GLU A 17 16.99 -24.26 6.08
N GLY A 18 15.75 -24.72 5.95
CA GLY A 18 14.73 -24.69 6.98
C GLY A 18 13.97 -26.00 6.98
N CYS A 19 14.65 -27.13 7.26
CA CYS A 19 13.96 -28.39 7.53
C CYS A 19 13.77 -28.54 9.05
N ILE A 20 12.51 -28.73 9.44
CA ILE A 20 12.03 -28.71 10.82
C ILE A 20 12.17 -30.10 11.46
N THR A 21 12.47 -30.07 12.77
CA THR A 21 12.27 -31.10 13.83
C THR A 21 13.08 -32.40 13.83
N VAL A 22 14.04 -32.45 14.75
CA VAL A 22 14.26 -33.62 15.62
C VAL A 22 14.00 -33.17 17.06
N ARG A 23 12.95 -33.71 17.68
CA ARG A 23 12.69 -33.56 19.11
C ARG A 23 13.64 -34.50 19.86
N GLU A 24 14.56 -33.96 20.63
CA GLU A 24 15.21 -34.72 21.69
C GLU A 24 15.37 -33.85 22.94
N THR A 25 14.72 -34.29 24.01
CA THR A 25 14.69 -33.64 25.31
C THR A 25 15.99 -33.94 26.06
N LYS A 26 16.83 -32.92 26.27
CA LYS A 26 17.82 -32.96 27.36
C LYS A 26 17.99 -31.56 27.97
N LYS A 27 17.54 -31.44 29.22
CA LYS A 27 17.70 -30.25 30.06
C LYS A 27 19.20 -29.95 30.25
N HIS A 28 19.62 -28.73 29.92
CA HIS A 28 20.84 -28.14 30.45
C HIS A 28 20.53 -26.76 31.04
N ILE A 29 20.86 -26.62 32.31
CA ILE A 29 20.67 -25.44 33.16
C ILE A 29 21.67 -24.35 32.76
N GLU A 30 21.12 -23.13 32.65
CA GLU A 30 21.72 -21.81 32.86
C GLU A 30 23.09 -21.48 32.23
N LYS A 31 23.03 -20.68 31.16
CA LYS A 31 23.62 -19.34 31.17
C LYS A 31 22.60 -18.38 30.54
N SER A 32 21.98 -17.52 31.34
CA SER A 32 21.18 -16.41 30.82
C SER A 32 22.13 -15.35 30.26
N SER A 33 22.81 -15.67 29.15
CA SER A 33 23.21 -14.64 28.21
C SER A 33 21.90 -14.14 27.64
N ARG A 34 21.44 -12.99 28.14
CA ARG A 34 20.34 -12.24 27.54
C ARG A 34 20.78 -11.88 26.13
N THR A 35 20.57 -12.81 25.21
CA THR A 35 20.67 -12.54 23.78
C THR A 35 19.64 -11.46 23.53
N PRO A 36 20.02 -10.29 22.97
CA PRO A 36 19.02 -9.33 22.54
C PRO A 36 18.06 -10.09 21.61
N GLY A 37 16.77 -10.05 21.92
CA GLY A 37 15.75 -10.73 21.13
C GLY A 37 15.90 -10.32 19.66
N PHE A 38 15.63 -11.26 18.76
CA PHE A 38 15.68 -10.98 17.32
C PHE A 38 14.81 -9.76 16.98
N ILE A 39 15.40 -8.78 16.30
CA ILE A 39 14.71 -7.57 15.85
C ILE A 39 14.40 -7.74 14.37
N ASN A 40 13.11 -7.71 14.02
CA ASN A 40 12.68 -7.71 12.62
C ASN A 40 12.73 -6.30 12.05
N HIS A 41 13.90 -5.91 11.55
CA HIS A 41 14.12 -4.59 10.94
C HIS A 41 13.15 -4.31 9.77
N ALA A 42 12.79 -5.32 8.98
CA ALA A 42 11.85 -5.16 7.86
C ALA A 42 10.43 -4.82 8.33
N ALA A 43 9.96 -5.47 9.40
CA ALA A 43 8.65 -5.16 9.99
C ALA A 43 8.61 -3.73 10.55
N ILE A 44 9.70 -3.27 11.17
CA ILE A 44 9.82 -1.90 11.69
C ILE A 44 9.76 -0.90 10.53
N SER A 45 10.55 -1.08 9.48
CA SER A 45 10.54 -0.20 8.31
C SER A 45 9.18 -0.18 7.59
N TRP A 46 8.48 -1.31 7.53
CA TRP A 46 7.12 -1.36 6.99
C TRP A 46 6.13 -0.59 7.86
N GLN A 47 6.19 -0.76 9.18
CA GLN A 47 5.32 -0.05 10.12
C GLN A 47 5.53 1.47 10.07
N GLU A 48 6.79 1.92 10.01
CA GLU A 48 7.15 3.34 9.82
C GLU A 48 6.61 3.88 8.50
N SER A 49 6.81 3.13 7.42
CA SER A 49 6.29 3.50 6.09
C SER A 49 4.77 3.63 6.14
N ARG A 50 4.07 2.59 6.62
CA ARG A 50 2.61 2.55 6.75
C ARG A 50 2.07 3.69 7.59
N SER A 51 2.73 4.03 8.70
CA SER A 51 2.31 5.14 9.57
C SER A 51 2.31 6.46 8.79
N LYS A 52 3.37 6.74 8.02
CA LYS A 52 3.45 7.94 7.14
C LYS A 52 2.32 7.99 6.09
N TRP A 53 1.88 6.85 5.56
CA TRP A 53 0.74 6.78 4.63
C TRP A 53 -0.59 7.13 5.32
N THR A 54 -0.80 6.63 6.54
CA THR A 54 -2.05 6.83 7.29
C THR A 54 -2.15 8.20 7.97
N GLU A 55 -1.01 8.80 8.33
CA GLU A 55 -0.96 10.08 9.05
C GLU A 55 -1.50 11.24 8.17
N GLY A 56 -1.26 11.17 6.85
CA GLY A 56 -1.83 12.11 5.87
C GLY A 56 -3.32 11.89 5.55
N THR A 57 -3.89 10.73 5.90
CA THR A 57 -5.32 10.44 5.68
C THR A 57 -6.21 11.06 6.76
N SER A 58 -5.69 11.20 7.98
CA SER A 58 -6.45 11.79 9.10
C SER A 58 -6.87 13.24 8.82
N HIS A 59 -6.01 14.02 8.16
CA HIS A 59 -6.27 15.41 7.79
C HIS A 59 -7.24 15.56 6.60
N MET A 60 -7.39 14.51 5.79
CA MET A 60 -8.34 14.48 4.66
C MET A 60 -9.78 14.22 5.13
N SER A 61 -9.97 13.47 6.23
CA SER A 61 -11.30 13.19 6.79
C SER A 61 -12.02 14.43 7.35
N ARG A 62 -11.27 15.51 7.63
CA ARG A 62 -11.78 16.78 8.17
C ARG A 62 -11.83 17.89 7.11
N ARG A 63 -11.89 17.54 5.84
CA ARG A 63 -12.34 18.48 4.80
C ARG A 63 -13.73 18.05 4.39
N ILE A 64 -14.69 18.36 5.26
CA ILE A 64 -16.11 18.31 4.88
C ILE A 64 -16.30 19.50 3.93
N LEU A 65 -16.11 19.20 2.64
CA LEU A 65 -16.80 19.71 1.47
C LEU A 65 -17.22 21.19 1.51
N ASP A 66 -16.30 22.11 1.19
CA ASP A 66 -16.71 23.44 0.74
C ASP A 66 -17.23 23.41 -0.70
N GLU A 67 -16.85 22.40 -1.51
CA GLU A 67 -17.37 22.14 -2.86
C GLU A 67 -17.06 20.68 -3.26
N PRO A 68 -17.95 19.96 -3.97
CA PRO A 68 -17.63 18.66 -4.55
C PRO A 68 -16.52 18.78 -5.59
N ILE A 69 -15.60 17.81 -5.62
CA ILE A 69 -14.47 17.75 -6.56
C ILE A 69 -14.96 17.34 -7.95
N ILE A 70 -15.91 16.42 -8.01
CA ILE A 70 -16.64 16.05 -9.22
C ILE A 70 -17.82 17.01 -9.35
N SER A 71 -17.92 17.69 -10.49
CA SER A 71 -19.09 18.52 -10.76
C SER A 71 -20.35 17.65 -10.87
N TRP A 72 -21.43 18.06 -10.24
CA TRP A 72 -22.76 17.44 -10.40
C TRP A 72 -23.26 17.43 -11.85
N SER A 73 -22.72 18.29 -12.71
CA SER A 73 -23.05 18.34 -14.13
C SER A 73 -22.11 17.51 -15.02
N MET A 74 -21.17 16.77 -14.42
CA MET A 74 -20.20 15.98 -15.16
C MET A 74 -20.81 14.63 -15.56
N THR A 75 -20.49 14.15 -16.75
CA THR A 75 -20.87 12.80 -17.19
C THR A 75 -19.73 11.79 -16.98
N TYR A 76 -20.06 10.50 -16.98
CA TYR A 76 -19.05 9.43 -16.87
C TYR A 76 -18.01 9.52 -18.00
N GLU A 77 -18.46 9.77 -19.22
CA GLU A 77 -17.61 9.93 -20.40
C GLU A 77 -16.69 11.15 -20.28
N GLU A 78 -17.16 12.27 -19.73
CA GLU A 78 -16.31 13.43 -19.45
C GLU A 78 -15.22 13.10 -18.41
N LEU A 79 -15.55 12.29 -17.41
CA LEU A 79 -14.62 11.89 -16.34
C LEU A 79 -13.51 10.96 -16.87
N LEU A 80 -13.84 10.13 -17.86
CA LEU A 80 -12.89 9.25 -18.53
C LEU A 80 -12.22 9.87 -19.77
N SER A 81 -12.64 11.07 -20.19
CA SER A 81 -12.11 11.74 -21.37
C SER A 81 -10.63 12.08 -21.24
N THR A 82 -10.16 12.33 -20.00
CA THR A 82 -8.77 12.63 -19.69
C THR A 82 -8.22 11.66 -18.65
N ASN A 83 -6.92 11.37 -18.72
CA ASN A 83 -6.22 10.62 -17.67
C ASN A 83 -5.49 11.57 -16.71
N GLU A 84 -5.87 12.85 -16.71
CA GLU A 84 -5.26 13.83 -15.82
C GLU A 84 -5.77 13.60 -14.39
N PRO A 85 -4.88 13.67 -13.38
CA PRO A 85 -5.31 13.54 -12.00
C PRO A 85 -6.14 14.75 -11.59
N PHE A 86 -7.16 14.52 -10.75
CA PHE A 86 -7.92 15.58 -10.12
C PHE A 86 -7.02 16.48 -9.27
N ALA A 87 -7.38 17.77 -9.18
CA ALA A 87 -6.68 18.74 -8.36
C ALA A 87 -6.63 18.33 -6.88
N GLU A 88 -7.66 17.61 -6.42
CA GLU A 88 -7.75 17.04 -5.09
C GLU A 88 -8.13 15.56 -5.12
N ARG A 89 -7.83 14.84 -4.03
CA ARG A 89 -8.23 13.43 -3.90
C ARG A 89 -9.73 13.34 -3.68
N ILE A 90 -10.43 12.62 -4.56
CA ILE A 90 -11.86 12.37 -4.44
C ILE A 90 -12.14 11.44 -3.25
N PRO A 91 -12.94 11.87 -2.25
CA PRO A 91 -13.45 10.99 -1.23
C PRO A 91 -14.27 9.85 -1.84
N LEU A 92 -14.10 8.63 -1.35
CA LEU A 92 -14.82 7.47 -1.89
C LEU A 92 -16.34 7.67 -1.92
N ARG A 93 -16.89 8.33 -0.89
CA ARG A 93 -18.33 8.64 -0.83
C ARG A 93 -18.80 9.44 -2.04
N GLU A 94 -18.05 10.47 -2.42
CA GLU A 94 -18.41 11.35 -3.53
C GLU A 94 -18.42 10.61 -4.87
N MET A 95 -17.42 9.75 -5.09
CA MET A 95 -17.37 8.90 -6.29
C MET A 95 -18.56 7.92 -6.35
N VAL A 96 -18.97 7.38 -5.19
CA VAL A 96 -20.13 6.47 -5.12
C VAL A 96 -21.43 7.24 -5.38
N ASP A 97 -21.63 8.39 -4.74
CA ASP A 97 -22.82 9.22 -4.91
C ASP A 97 -22.98 9.61 -6.41
N PHE A 98 -21.90 10.07 -7.06
CA PHE A 98 -21.86 10.38 -8.50
C PHE A 98 -22.26 9.21 -9.40
N LEU A 99 -21.70 8.01 -9.17
CA LEU A 99 -22.00 6.84 -9.99
C LEU A 99 -23.45 6.38 -9.86
N VAL A 100 -24.03 6.49 -8.64
CA VAL A 100 -25.42 6.15 -8.39
C VAL A 100 -26.35 7.05 -9.21
N ASP A 101 -26.09 8.35 -9.26
CA ASP A 101 -26.90 9.29 -10.04
C ASP A 101 -26.89 8.95 -11.54
N ILE A 102 -25.71 8.67 -12.10
CA ILE A 102 -25.57 8.29 -13.52
C ILE A 102 -26.33 7.00 -13.82
N TRP A 103 -26.18 5.98 -12.96
CA TRP A 103 -26.87 4.71 -13.20
C TRP A 103 -28.39 4.80 -13.07
N LEU A 104 -28.89 5.68 -12.19
CA LEU A 104 -30.31 5.96 -12.08
C LEU A 104 -30.83 6.68 -13.32
N ASP A 105 -30.11 7.68 -13.81
CA ASP A 105 -30.45 8.41 -15.04
C ASP A 105 -30.42 7.52 -16.29
N GLU A 106 -29.50 6.55 -16.35
CA GLU A 106 -29.38 5.59 -17.44
C GLU A 106 -30.39 4.41 -17.34
N GLY A 107 -31.11 4.27 -16.22
CA GLY A 107 -32.07 3.18 -16.02
C GLY A 107 -31.42 1.79 -15.90
N LEU A 108 -30.17 1.73 -15.43
CA LEU A 108 -29.40 0.48 -15.31
C LEU A 108 -29.92 -0.46 -14.21
N PHE A 109 -30.79 0.05 -13.32
CA PHE A 109 -31.30 -0.67 -12.14
C PHE A 109 -32.85 -0.76 -12.06
N ASP A 110 -33.56 -0.58 -13.17
CA ASP A 110 -35.04 -0.64 -13.24
C ASP A 110 -35.58 -2.04 -13.63
#